data_AF-A0A5B8VIV6-F1
#
_entry.id   AF-A0A5B8VIV6-F1
#
_cell.length_a   1.000
_cell.length_b   1.000
_cell.length_c   1.000
_cell.angle_alpha   90.00
_cell.angle_beta   90.00
_cell.angle_gamma   90.00
#
_symmetry.space_group_name_H-M   'P 1'
#
loop_
_entity.id
_entity.type
_entity.pdbx_description
1 polymer ?
#
loop_
_entity_poly.entity_id
_entity_poly.type
_entity_poly.pdbx_seq_one_letter_code
_entity_poly.pdbx_strand_id
1 'polypeptide(L)' 'MTETKRLRIFAGPNGSGKSTLFADISSRYSDGYFVNSDNIEGELSKTKFINLEDFGLSLTQKDLDLFLVGTMVWKKVI' A
#
# COMPACT_ATOMS: atom_id res chain seq x y z
N MET A 1 18.16 -6.61 -20.04
CA MET A 1 17.61 -7.49 -19.00
C MET A 1 16.53 -6.70 -18.28
N THR A 2 15.31 -7.21 -18.15
CA THR A 2 14.25 -6.52 -17.40
C THR A 2 14.49 -6.76 -15.92
N GLU A 3 14.91 -5.73 -15.20
CA GLU A 3 15.05 -5.75 -13.74
C GLU A 3 13.72 -6.16 -13.09
N THR A 4 13.68 -7.33 -12.45
CA THR A 4 12.50 -7.82 -11.75
C THR A 4 12.32 -7.00 -10.47
N LYS A 5 11.23 -6.23 -10.37
CA LYS A 5 10.93 -5.47 -9.15
C LYS A 5 10.78 -6.42 -7.96
N ARG A 6 11.46 -6.11 -6.84
CA ARG A 6 11.42 -6.90 -5.60
C ARG A 6 10.53 -6.21 -4.56
N LEU A 7 9.58 -6.96 -4.01
CA LEU A 7 8.80 -6.54 -2.84
C LEU A 7 9.68 -6.56 -1.58
N ARG A 8 9.63 -5.50 -0.78
CA ARG A 8 10.31 -5.40 0.52
C ARG A 8 9.27 -5.33 1.62
N ILE A 9 9.42 -6.16 2.65
CA ILE A 9 8.46 -6.25 3.76
C ILE A 9 9.22 -6.03 5.07
N PHE A 10 8.77 -5.05 5.86
CA PHE A 10 9.22 -4.84 7.22
C PHE A 10 8.28 -5.56 8.19
N ALA A 11 8.70 -6.73 8.70
CA ALA A 11 7.89 -7.59 9.57
C ALA A 11 8.55 -7.79 10.95
N GLY A 12 7.75 -8.11 11.98
CA GLY A 12 8.18 -8.30 13.37
C GLY A 12 7.15 -7.81 14.39
N PRO A 13 7.29 -8.16 15.69
CA PRO A 13 6.31 -7.81 16.74
C PRO A 13 6.24 -6.31 17.01
N ASN A 14 5.17 -5.84 17.66
CA ASN A 14 5.06 -4.44 18.08
C ASN A 14 6.20 -4.04 19.01
N GLY A 15 6.72 -2.82 18.86
CA GLY A 15 7.87 -2.34 19.62
C GLY A 15 9.26 -2.80 19.13
N SER A 16 9.35 -3.63 18.08
CA SER A 16 10.65 -4.08 17.52
C SER A 16 11.43 -3.03 16.70
N GLY A 17 10.94 -1.78 16.62
CA GLY A 17 11.64 -0.69 15.93
C GLY A 17 11.46 -0.66 14.40
N LYS A 18 10.53 -1.43 13.83
CA LYS A 18 10.29 -1.48 12.37
C LYS A 18 10.08 -0.10 11.74
N SER A 19 9.24 0.74 12.35
CA SER A 19 8.95 2.09 11.85
C SER A 19 10.17 3.00 11.95
N THR A 20 10.99 2.83 12.99
CA THR A 20 12.26 3.56 13.15
C THR A 20 13.24 3.17 12.04
N LEU A 21 13.41 1.86 11.81
CA LEU A 21 14.27 1.36 10.74
C LEU A 21 13.78 1.82 9.36
N PHE A 22 12.47 1.82 9.13
CA PHE A 22 11.89 2.33 7.89
C PHE A 22 12.23 3.81 7.69
N ALA A 23 11.98 4.68 8.68
CA ALA A 23 12.31 6.10 8.59
C ALA A 23 13.81 6.35 8.33
N ASP A 24 14.67 5.57 8.98
CA ASP A 24 16.12 5.61 8.77
C ASP A 24 16.52 5.21 7.33
N ILE A 25 15.85 4.22 6.74
CA ILE A 25 16.12 3.79 5.35
C ILE A 25 15.58 4.83 4.36
N SER A 26 14.34 5.29 4.54
CA SER A 26 13.70 6.26 3.64
C SER A 26 14.41 7.62 3.63
N SER A 27 15.06 8.00 4.73
CA SER A 27 15.89 9.22 4.77
C SER A 27 17.20 9.11 3.96
N ARG A 28 17.65 7.89 3.64
CA ARG A 28 18.94 7.62 2.98
C ARG A 28 18.80 7.05 1.57
N TYR A 29 17.66 6.44 1.27
CA TYR A 29 17.40 5.74 0.02
C TYR A 29 15.98 6.00 -0.47
N SER A 30 15.79 6.01 -1.79
CA SER A 30 14.45 5.94 -2.38
C SER A 30 13.84 4.57 -2.07
N ASP A 31 12.86 4.55 -1.19
CA ASP A 31 12.10 3.41 -0.71
C ASP A 31 10.97 3.01 -1.66
N GLY A 32 10.63 3.88 -2.62
CA GLY A 32 9.54 3.66 -3.56
C GLY A 32 8.18 3.89 -2.89
N TYR A 33 7.15 3.15 -3.29
CA TYR A 33 5.83 3.26 -2.66
C TYR A 33 5.80 2.46 -1.36
N PHE A 34 5.50 3.13 -0.26
CA PHE A 34 5.34 2.51 1.05
C PHE A 34 3.87 2.28 1.35
N VAL A 35 3.52 1.04 1.74
CA VAL A 35 2.14 0.66 2.08
C VAL A 35 2.12 0.11 3.51
N ASN A 36 1.30 0.72 4.36
CA ASN A 36 1.07 0.28 5.73
C ASN A 36 -0.43 0.37 6.06
N SER A 37 -0.97 -0.70 6.64
CA SER A 37 -2.40 -0.80 6.93
C SER A 37 -2.89 0.19 7.99
N ASP A 38 -2.10 0.43 9.04
CA ASP A 38 -2.47 1.35 10.13
C ASP A 38 -2.49 2.80 9.62
N ASN A 39 -1.56 3.16 8.74
CA ASN A 39 -1.52 4.46 8.09
C ASN A 39 -2.74 4.67 7.19
N ILE A 40 -3.08 3.67 6.37
CA ILE A 40 -4.26 3.70 5.48
C ILE A 40 -5.54 3.85 6.29
N GLU A 41 -5.71 3.07 7.35
CA GLU A 41 -6.87 3.17 8.25
C GLU A 41 -6.93 4.54 8.91
N GLY A 42 -5.79 5.04 9.38
CA GLY A 42 -5.66 6.37 9.97
C GLY A 42 -6.06 7.48 9.01
N GLU A 43 -5.69 7.39 7.73
CA GLU A 43 -6.09 8.34 6.70
C GLU A 43 -7.59 8.24 6.42
N LEU A 44 -8.10 7.05 6.10
CA LEU A 44 -9.51 6.78 5.84
C LEU A 44 -10.41 7.30 6.98
N SER A 45 -9.98 7.11 8.23
CA SER A 45 -10.75 7.58 9.39
C SER A 45 -10.96 9.11 9.36
N LYS A 46 -9.98 9.85 8.85
CA LYS A 46 -9.94 11.33 8.83
C LYS A 46 -10.54 11.92 7.55
N THR A 47 -10.16 11.40 6.39
CA THR A 47 -10.45 11.98 5.08
C THR A 47 -11.66 11.33 4.41
N LYS A 48 -12.01 10.09 4.81
CA LYS A 48 -12.99 9.21 4.15
C LYS A 48 -12.62 8.79 2.73
N PHE A 49 -11.38 9.02 2.30
CA PHE A 49 -10.87 8.55 1.02
C PHE A 49 -9.36 8.26 1.12
N ILE A 50 -8.80 7.56 0.14
CA ILE A 50 -7.35 7.38 -0.02
C ILE A 50 -6.96 8.03 -1.33
N ASN A 51 -5.93 8.88 -1.32
CA ASN A 51 -5.36 9.39 -2.57
C ASN A 51 -4.47 8.32 -3.21
N LEU A 52 -4.88 7.79 -4.37
CA LEU A 52 -4.11 6.76 -5.07
C LEU A 52 -2.85 7.30 -5.74
N GLU A 53 -2.77 8.61 -6.00
CA GLU A 53 -1.58 9.25 -6.56
C GLU A 53 -0.37 9.12 -5.64
N ASP A 54 -0.57 9.04 -4.32
CA ASP A 54 0.48 8.84 -3.32
C ASP A 54 1.18 7.47 -3.49
N PHE A 55 0.52 6.53 -4.15
CA PHE A 55 1.04 5.21 -4.50
C PHE A 55 1.46 5.12 -5.99
N GLY A 56 1.51 6.26 -6.69
CA GLY A 56 1.83 6.35 -8.11
C GLY A 56 0.79 5.71 -9.01
N LEU A 57 -0.46 5.65 -8.56
CA LEU A 57 -1.58 5.06 -9.29
C LEU A 57 -2.51 6.17 -9.79
N SER A 58 -2.68 6.23 -11.11
CA SER A 58 -3.71 7.04 -11.76
C SER A 58 -4.74 6.08 -12.33
N LEU A 59 -5.82 5.84 -11.57
CA LEU A 59 -6.85 4.86 -11.90
C LEU A 59 -8.22 5.53 -12.06
N THR A 60 -9.05 4.90 -12.87
CA THR A 60 -10.43 5.31 -13.14
C THR A 60 -11.41 4.30 -12.52
N GLN A 61 -12.69 4.68 -12.46
CA GLN A 61 -13.75 3.74 -12.06
C GLN A 61 -13.75 2.47 -12.94
N LYS A 62 -13.43 2.60 -14.23
CA LYS A 62 -13.36 1.47 -15.15
C LYS A 62 -12.28 0.46 -14.75
N ASP A 63 -11.14 0.94 -14.25
CA ASP A 63 -10.05 0.06 -13.79
C ASP A 63 -10.48 -0.73 -12.55
N LEU A 64 -11.23 -0.09 -11.64
CA LEU A 64 -11.84 -0.76 -10.51
C LEU A 64 -12.87 -1.81 -10.98
N ASP A 65 -13.80 -1.44 -11.86
CA ASP A 65 -14.82 -2.38 -12.36
C ASP A 65 -14.19 -3.62 -13.01
N LEU A 66 -13.12 -3.43 -13.80
CA LEU A 66 -12.36 -4.53 -14.41
C LEU A 66 -11.68 -5.41 -13.35
N PHE A 67 -11.08 -4.81 -12.32
CA PHE A 67 -10.50 -5.56 -11.21
C PHE A 67 -11.55 -6.41 -10.47
N LEU A 68 -12.73 -5.86 -10.22
CA LEU A 68 -13.82 -6.56 -9.53
C LEU A 68 -14.38 -7.74 -10.34
N VAL A 69 -14.45 -7.61 -11.66
CA VAL A 69 -14.87 -8.70 -12.56
C VAL A 69 -13.80 -9.79 -12.64
N GLY A 70 -12.52 -9.39 -12.71
CA GLY A 70 -11.40 -10.32 -12.87
C GLY A 70 -11.00 -11.03 -11.57
N THR A 71 -11.29 -10.45 -10.41
CA THR A 71 -10.94 -11.02 -9.11
C THR A 71 -12.18 -11.61 -8.44
N MET A 72 -12.14 -12.91 -8.12
CA MET A 72 -13.23 -13.64 -7.44
C MET A 72 -13.35 -13.27 -5.94
N VAL A 73 -12.98 -12.04 -5.57
CA VAL A 73 -12.89 -11.55 -4.18
C VAL A 73 -14.29 -11.21 -3.62
N TRP A 74 -15.33 -11.14 -4.46
CA TRP A 74 -16.66 -10.70 -4.07
C TRP A 74 -17.70 -11.83 -3.99
N LYS A 75 -17.31 -13.03 -3.56
CA LYS A 75 -18.30 -13.96 -2.98
C LYS A 75 -18.69 -13.45 -1.58
N LYS A 76 -19.54 -12.42 -1.63
CA LYS A 76 -20.53 -11.98 -0.64
C LYS A 76 -20.46 -12.75 0.68
N VAL A 77 -19.82 -12.14 1.68
CA VAL A 77 -20.12 -12.39 3.10
C VAL A 77 -21.49 -11.77 3.36
N ILE A 78 -22.56 -12.52 3.06
CA ILE A 78 -23.90 -12.36 3.63
C ILE A 78 -24.29 -13.74 4.15
#